data_AF-A0A955IIX8-F1
#
_entry.id   AF-A0A955IIX8-F1
#
_cell.length_a   1.000
_cell.length_b   1.000
_cell.length_c   1.000
_cell.angle_alpha   90.00
_cell.angle_beta   90.00
_cell.angle_gamma   90.00
#
_symmetry.space_group_name_H-M   'P 1'
#
loop_
_entity.id
_entity.type
_entity.pdbx_description
1 polymer ?
#
loop_
_entity_poly.entity_id
_entity_poly.type
_entity_poly.pdbx_seq_one_letter_code
_entity_poly.pdbx_strand_id
1 'polypeptide(L)'
;ATMYWVLCRQHIPTALPKDDRLVGSLDAALIEKPKPPHEINPRVPLKLSELILQCVEAMPENRPQSMDIVADRLNLIHGMILAARASEGSTMGGLPSPDPDDDGDDDGLAIGGSK
;
A
#
# COMPACT_ATOMS: atom_id res chain seq x y z
N ALA A 1 -3.90 13.22 11.81
CA ALA A 1 -5.27 13.70 11.53
C ALA A 1 -5.49 13.97 10.04
N THR A 2 -4.70 14.84 9.39
CA THR A 2 -4.91 15.21 7.97
C THR A 2 -4.91 14.03 7.00
N MET A 3 -3.94 13.11 7.10
CA MET A 3 -3.89 11.92 6.23
C MET A 3 -5.16 11.06 6.32
N TYR A 4 -5.68 10.86 7.53
CA TYR A 4 -6.91 10.10 7.76
C TYR A 4 -8.10 10.77 7.07
N TRP A 5 -8.27 12.08 7.24
CA TRP A 5 -9.34 12.83 6.59
C TRP A 5 -9.22 12.79 5.06
N VAL A 6 -8.01 12.94 4.50
CA VAL A 6 -7.80 12.88 3.04
C VAL A 6 -8.19 11.52 2.47
N LEU A 7 -7.84 10.42 3.16
CA LEU A 7 -8.00 9.06 2.64
C LEU A 7 -9.36 8.44 2.94
N CYS A 8 -9.99 8.83 4.06
CA CYS A 8 -11.24 8.27 4.54
C CYS A 8 -12.42 9.26 4.43
N ARG A 9 -12.16 10.56 4.20
CA ARG A 9 -13.15 11.65 4.26
C ARG A 9 -13.93 11.72 5.57
N GLN A 10 -13.30 11.29 6.65
CA GLN A 10 -13.86 11.27 8.00
C GLN A 10 -12.92 12.01 8.95
N HIS A 11 -13.48 12.67 9.96
CA HIS A 11 -12.68 13.26 11.03
C HIS A 11 -12.28 12.18 12.03
N ILE A 12 -11.07 12.30 12.57
CA ILE A 12 -10.65 11.46 13.67
C ILE A 12 -11.42 11.88 14.93
N PRO A 13 -11.97 10.94 15.72
CA PRO A 13 -12.50 11.25 17.04
C PRO A 13 -11.39 11.87 17.89
N THR A 14 -11.54 13.14 18.26
CA THR A 14 -10.56 13.86 19.11
C THR A 14 -11.22 14.27 20.42
N ALA A 15 -10.55 14.07 21.57
CA ALA A 15 -10.94 14.67 22.85
C ALA A 15 -10.55 16.15 22.93
N LEU A 16 -10.96 16.94 21.94
CA LEU A 16 -10.86 18.39 22.08
C LEU A 16 -12.12 18.86 22.83
N PRO A 17 -12.03 19.28 24.11
CA PRO A 17 -13.18 19.85 24.79
C PRO A 17 -13.57 21.19 24.14
N LYS A 18 -14.88 21.45 24.04
CA LYS A 18 -15.43 22.73 23.59
C LYS A 18 -15.27 23.86 24.62
N ASP A 19 -14.90 23.51 25.86
CA ASP A 19 -14.76 24.44 26.98
C ASP A 19 -13.38 24.28 27.64
N ASP A 20 -12.83 25.40 28.08
CA ASP A 20 -11.47 25.69 28.56
C ASP A 20 -11.05 24.96 29.86
N ARG A 21 -11.52 23.72 30.06
CA ARG A 21 -11.19 22.90 31.23
C ARG A 21 -10.12 21.89 30.81
N LEU A 22 -8.98 21.89 31.51
CA LEU A 22 -7.94 20.90 31.36
C LEU A 22 -8.52 19.50 31.55
N VAL A 23 -8.77 18.83 30.42
CA VAL A 23 -9.12 17.42 30.35
C VAL A 23 -7.83 16.64 30.62
N GLY A 24 -7.76 15.98 31.77
CA GLY A 24 -6.59 15.20 32.19
C GLY A 24 -6.35 13.98 31.29
N SER A 25 -5.15 13.41 31.35
CA SER A 25 -4.74 12.20 30.59
C SER A 25 -5.71 11.01 30.70
N LEU A 26 -6.58 10.98 31.73
CA LEU A 26 -7.55 9.93 31.97
C LEU A 26 -8.72 9.95 30.96
N ASP A 27 -9.11 11.13 30.46
CA ASP A 27 -10.20 11.28 29.50
C ASP A 27 -9.78 10.99 28.06
N ALA A 28 -8.48 11.06 27.74
CA ALA A 28 -7.96 10.72 26.42
C ALA A 28 -8.07 9.21 26.12
N ALA A 29 -8.06 8.36 27.16
CA ALA A 29 -8.25 6.92 27.05
C ALA A 29 -9.73 6.51 26.81
N LEU A 30 -10.68 7.43 27.02
CA LEU A 30 -12.11 7.22 26.80
C LEU A 30 -12.55 7.57 25.37
N ILE A 31 -11.65 8.04 24.52
CA ILE A 31 -11.93 8.32 23.11
C ILE A 31 -12.07 7.00 22.35
N GLU A 32 -13.18 6.86 21.62
CA GLU A 32 -13.37 5.73 20.71
C GLU A 32 -12.24 5.68 19.68
N LYS A 33 -11.58 4.52 19.56
CA LYS A 33 -10.50 4.33 18.59
C LYS A 33 -11.06 4.53 17.17
N PRO A 34 -10.39 5.32 16.31
CA PRO A 34 -10.82 5.50 14.94
C PRO A 34 -10.79 4.17 14.19
N LYS A 35 -11.79 3.96 13.33
CA LYS A 35 -11.79 2.82 12.41
C LYS A 35 -10.55 2.85 11.51
N PRO A 36 -9.86 1.73 11.29
CA PRO A 36 -8.68 1.69 10.44
C PRO A 36 -8.96 2.17 9.01
N PRO A 37 -8.09 3.02 8.42
CA PRO A 37 -8.26 3.49 7.05
C PRO A 37 -8.50 2.42 5.98
N HIS A 38 -7.85 1.26 6.08
CA HIS A 38 -8.01 0.17 5.12
C HIS A 38 -9.39 -0.50 5.18
N GLU A 39 -10.07 -0.45 6.34
CA GLU A 39 -11.45 -0.95 6.49
C GLU A 39 -12.47 0.01 5.88
N ILE A 40 -12.17 1.31 5.86
CA ILE A 40 -13.04 2.34 5.26
C ILE A 40 -12.80 2.44 3.75
N ASN A 41 -11.53 2.40 3.34
CA ASN A 41 -11.11 2.53 1.96
C ASN A 41 -10.12 1.40 1.63
N PRO A 42 -10.57 0.31 0.98
CA PRO A 42 -9.72 -0.83 0.63
C PRO A 42 -8.54 -0.51 -0.28
N ARG A 43 -8.52 0.68 -0.91
CA ARG A 43 -7.38 1.15 -1.71
C ARG A 43 -6.21 1.62 -0.84
N VAL A 44 -6.42 1.81 0.46
CA VAL A 44 -5.37 2.18 1.41
C VAL A 44 -4.64 0.91 1.85
N PRO A 45 -3.33 0.79 1.59
CA PRO A 45 -2.56 -0.37 2.04
C PRO A 45 -2.54 -0.49 3.56
N LEU A 46 -2.53 -1.73 4.07
CA LEU A 46 -2.52 -2.02 5.52
C LEU A 46 -1.38 -1.27 6.25
N LYS A 47 -0.16 -1.31 5.71
CA LYS A 47 1.00 -0.62 6.30
C LYS A 47 0.81 0.90 6.41
N LEU A 48 0.13 1.51 5.45
CA LEU A 48 -0.20 2.94 5.50
C LEU A 48 -1.27 3.21 6.56
N SER A 49 -2.28 2.33 6.64
CA SER A 49 -3.31 2.40 7.68
C SER A 49 -2.69 2.35 9.09
N GLU A 50 -1.77 1.43 9.35
CA GLU A 50 -1.07 1.30 10.63
C GLU A 50 -0.29 2.57 10.98
N LEU A 51 0.46 3.12 10.02
CA LEU A 51 1.22 4.36 10.24
C LEU A 51 0.30 5.55 10.57
N ILE A 52 -0.82 5.69 9.85
CA ILE A 52 -1.80 6.75 10.09
C ILE A 52 -2.37 6.65 11.50
N LEU A 53 -2.76 5.44 11.94
CA LEU A 53 -3.28 5.19 13.27
C LEU A 53 -2.24 5.47 14.36
N GLN A 54 -0.98 5.09 14.14
CA GLN A 54 0.08 5.40 15.08
C GLN A 54 0.31 6.91 15.23
N CYS A 55 0.22 7.68 14.13
CA CYS A 55 0.38 9.14 14.17
C CYS A 55 -0.70 9.86 14.99
N VAL A 56 -1.81 9.18 15.31
CA VAL A 56 -3.01 9.77 15.92
C VAL A 56 -3.39 9.07 17.21
N GLU A 57 -2.47 8.26 17.76
CA GLU A 57 -2.58 7.68 19.08
C GLU A 57 -2.87 8.76 20.14
N ALA A 58 -3.74 8.42 21.09
CA ALA A 58 -4.14 9.35 22.15
C ALA A 58 -2.93 9.76 23.00
N MET A 59 -2.13 8.76 23.40
CA MET A 59 -0.91 8.93 24.18
C MET A 59 0.26 9.34 23.26
N PRO A 60 0.89 10.52 23.48
CA PRO A 60 2.01 10.99 22.65
C PRO A 60 3.18 10.02 22.58
N GLU A 61 3.45 9.28 23.64
CA GLU A 61 4.51 8.26 23.74
C GLU A 61 4.33 7.08 22.78
N ASN A 62 3.10 6.81 22.33
CA ASN A 62 2.81 5.75 21.36
C ASN A 62 2.96 6.24 19.90
N ARG A 63 3.06 7.55 19.68
CA ARG A 63 3.25 8.14 18.35
C ARG A 63 4.69 7.93 17.88
N PRO A 64 4.96 8.06 16.57
CA PRO A 64 6.32 8.06 16.07
C PRO A 64 7.14 9.18 16.75
N GLN A 65 8.37 8.85 17.13
CA GLN A 65 9.22 9.72 17.96
C GLN A 65 9.61 11.04 17.25
N SER A 66 9.62 11.04 15.92
CA SER A 66 9.90 12.23 15.11
C SER A 66 9.22 12.16 13.74
N MET A 67 9.15 13.30 13.06
CA MET A 67 8.65 13.37 11.68
C MET A 67 9.59 12.69 10.68
N ASP A 68 10.89 12.59 10.97
CA ASP A 68 11.83 11.86 10.11
C ASP A 68 11.46 10.37 10.03
N ILE A 69 11.08 9.76 11.17
CA ILE A 69 10.59 8.37 11.21
C ILE A 69 9.32 8.21 10.37
N VAL A 70 8.43 9.20 10.40
CA VAL A 70 7.20 9.19 9.58
C VAL A 70 7.56 9.25 8.10
N ALA A 71 8.47 10.15 7.71
CA ALA A 71 8.92 10.32 6.33
C ALA A 71 9.60 9.04 5.80
N ASP A 72 10.50 8.45 6.58
CA ASP A 72 11.19 7.20 6.22
C ASP A 72 10.21 6.06 6.00
N ARG A 73 9.22 5.91 6.90
CA ARG A 73 8.18 4.88 6.74
C ARG A 73 7.29 5.15 5.54
N LEU A 74 6.93 6.40 5.25
CA LEU A 74 6.16 6.75 4.05
C LEU A 74 6.95 6.40 2.78
N ASN A 75 8.25 6.69 2.74
CA ASN A 75 9.12 6.34 1.62
C ASN A 75 9.20 4.82 1.42
N LEU A 76 9.36 4.07 2.51
CA LEU A 76 9.37 2.61 2.46
C LEU A 76 8.05 2.04 1.93
N ILE A 77 6.92 2.52 2.44
CA ILE A 77 5.58 2.10 2.01
C ILE A 77 5.38 2.44 0.53
N HIS A 78 5.81 3.63 0.09
CA HIS A 78 5.72 4.03 -1.31
C HIS A 78 6.55 3.10 -2.22
N GLY A 79 7.78 2.77 -1.82
CA GLY A 79 8.61 1.80 -2.54
C GLY A 79 7.96 0.42 -2.67
N MET A 80 7.33 -0.08 -1.60
CA MET A 80 6.60 -1.35 -1.62
C MET A 80 5.42 -1.32 -2.61
N ILE A 81 4.67 -0.21 -2.68
CA ILE A 81 3.55 -0.06 -3.62
C ILE A 81 4.04 -0.07 -5.07
N LEU A 82 5.15 0.61 -5.35
CA LEU A 82 5.72 0.64 -6.71
C LEU A 82 6.26 -0.74 -7.12
N ALA A 83 6.95 -1.43 -6.23
CA ALA A 83 7.46 -2.78 -6.47
C ALA A 83 6.32 -3.77 -6.74
N ALA A 84 5.25 -3.74 -5.94
CA ALA A 84 4.08 -4.61 -6.13
C ALA A 84 3.44 -4.42 -7.52
N ARG A 85 3.27 -3.16 -7.96
CA ARG A 85 2.73 -2.87 -9.30
C ARG A 85 3.64 -3.35 -10.43
N ALA A 86 4.96 -3.26 -10.26
CA ALA A 86 5.91 -3.76 -11.25
C ALA A 86 5.85 -5.28 -11.39
N SER A 87 5.64 -6.01 -10.28
CA SER A 87 5.45 -7.47 -10.32
C SER A 87 4.11 -7.89 -10.95
N GLU A 88 3.03 -7.14 -10.73
CA GLU A 88 1.71 -7.41 -11.32
C GLU A 88 1.69 -7.25 -12.85
N GLY A 89 2.53 -6.35 -13.40
CA GLY A 89 2.67 -6.15 -14.84
C GLY A 89 3.40 -7.28 -15.58
N SER A 90 4.22 -8.07 -14.88
CA SER A 90 5.04 -9.13 -15.49
C SER A 90 4.32 -10.47 -15.62
N THR A 91 3.19 -10.67 -14.95
CA THR A 91 2.47 -11.97 -14.95
C THR A 91 1.39 -12.09 -16.03
N MET A 92 1.10 -11.03 -16.80
CA MET A 92 0.10 -11.05 -17.89
C MET A 92 0.70 -11.05 -19.31
N GLY A 93 2.01 -11.24 -19.44
CA GLY A 93 2.73 -11.34 -20.73
C GLY A 93 3.27 -12.75 -21.01
N GLY A 94 2.62 -13.80 -20.50
CA GLY A 94 3.00 -15.18 -20.80
C GLY A 94 2.89 -15.44 -22.30
N LEU A 95 4.03 -15.61 -22.96
CA LEU A 95 4.09 -16.14 -24.32
C LEU A 95 3.24 -17.42 -24.39
N PRO A 96 2.43 -17.61 -25.46
CA PRO A 96 1.92 -18.94 -25.75
C PRO A 96 3.13 -19.89 -25.88
N SER A 97 3.05 -21.03 -25.21
CA SER A 97 4.00 -22.12 -25.36
C SER A 97 4.19 -22.39 -26.86
N PRO A 98 5.42 -22.58 -27.37
CA PRO A 98 5.60 -23.07 -28.72
C PRO A 98 4.89 -24.43 -28.83
N ASP A 99 3.92 -24.51 -29.74
CA ASP A 99 3.21 -25.74 -30.02
C ASP A 99 4.25 -26.80 -30.47
N PRO A 100 4.26 -27.99 -29.86
CA PRO A 100 5.21 -29.05 -30.20
C PRO A 100 4.98 -29.68 -31.58
N ASP A 101 3.94 -29.23 -32.30
CA ASP A 101 3.50 -29.78 -33.60
C ASP A 101 3.87 -28.86 -34.78
N ASP A 102 4.81 -27.90 -34.61
CA ASP A 102 5.47 -27.24 -35.76
C ASP A 102 6.49 -28.21 -36.39
N ASP A 103 5.96 -29.27 -36.98
CA ASP A 103 6.66 -30.16 -37.89
C ASP A 103 7.05 -29.34 -39.12
N GLY A 104 8.23 -28.76 -39.07
CA GLY A 104 8.86 -28.13 -40.23
C GLY A 104 8.99 -29.13 -41.36
N ASP A 105 8.02 -29.12 -42.27
CA ASP A 105 8.12 -29.69 -43.61
C ASP A 105 9.22 -28.95 -44.39
N ASP A 106 10.48 -29.30 -44.12
CA ASP A 106 11.62 -29.03 -45.02
C ASP A 106 11.51 -29.98 -46.20
N ASP A 107 10.58 -29.65 -47.10
CA ASP A 107 10.39 -30.35 -48.37
C ASP A 107 11.57 -30.01 -49.29
N GLY A 108 12.48 -30.98 -49.40
CA GLY A 108 13.75 -30.85 -50.08
C GLY A 108 13.65 -30.49 -51.56
N LEU A 109 14.59 -29.67 -52.01
CA LEU A 109 14.98 -29.61 -53.42
C LEU A 109 16.47 -29.92 -53.57
N ALA A 110 16.75 -31.22 -53.71
CA ALA A 110 18.03 -31.71 -54.19
C ALA A 110 18.21 -31.30 -55.66
N ILE A 111 19.03 -30.28 -55.90
CA ILE A 111 19.59 -30.03 -57.23
C ILE A 111 20.84 -30.91 -57.41
N GLY A 112 20.61 -32.10 -57.96
CA GLY A 112 21.68 -32.93 -58.52
C GLY A 112 22.27 -32.31 -59.79
N GLY A 113 23.51 -32.68 -60.12
CA GLY A 113 24.04 -32.48 -61.47
C GLY A 113 25.55 -32.30 -61.56
N SER A 114 26.24 -33.43 -61.70
CA SER A 114 27.62 -33.60 -62.17
C SER A 114 28.05 -32.63 -63.27
N LYS A 115 29.31 -32.15 -63.26
CA LYS A 115 30.45 -32.73 -64.01
C LYS A 115 31.71 -31.91 -63.83
#